data_AF-A0A127A0K4-F1
#
_entry.id   AF-A0A127A0K4-F1
#
_cell.length_a   1.000
_cell.length_b   1.000
_cell.length_c   1.000
_cell.angle_alpha   90.00
_cell.angle_beta   90.00
_cell.angle_gamma   90.00
#
_symmetry.space_group_name_H-M   'P 1'
#
loop_
_entity.id
_entity.type
_entity.pdbx_description
1 polymer ?
#
loop_
_entity_poly.entity_id
_entity_poly.type
_entity_poly.pdbx_seq_one_letter_code
_entity_poly.pdbx_strand_id
1 'polypeptide(L)'
;MKLRTLARALLRRWYAVVTGLLALGGLCYSVYSVVPADYKTTGSIVLLPSSETMGKGSNPYLYLTGLGQAMDVLTRRMSAPDVDAQFTRDHPAASYTIAADVTSGSSILVVTVKSRTSADATATMEAIIGAVPRELSAMQDELKVPAYSRISSMPVAAPTTPTVEGKARLQATAAAGAAGFIAVMALTALLDGLLLRRSRRRAAAGVTSARASRSIRGPLHAGAASVDDDVSGEPPHDDRSRVLVPVAAADGGPVIDDGEAAPAAPRRRKHQVSGERG
;
A
#
# COMPACT_ATOMS: atom_id res chain seq x y z
N MET A 1 22.19 -21.40 20.14
CA MET A 1 21.49 -21.46 21.46
C MET A 1 20.45 -20.35 21.68
N LYS A 2 19.74 -19.83 20.66
CA LYS A 2 18.76 -18.72 20.84
C LYS A 2 17.28 -19.10 20.64
N LEU A 3 16.97 -20.14 19.83
CA LEU A 3 15.58 -20.57 19.61
C LEU A 3 14.94 -21.25 20.83
N ARG A 4 15.71 -22.04 21.58
CA ARG A 4 15.20 -22.83 22.71
C ARG A 4 14.87 -21.96 23.94
N THR A 5 15.55 -20.83 24.08
CA THR A 5 15.28 -19.82 25.12
C THR A 5 14.12 -18.90 24.72
N LEU A 6 14.02 -18.51 23.45
CA LEU A 6 12.85 -17.81 22.90
C LEU A 6 11.57 -18.66 23.03
N ALA A 7 11.60 -19.93 22.63
CA ALA A 7 10.45 -20.84 22.74
C ALA A 7 10.01 -21.05 24.20
N ARG A 8 10.96 -21.13 25.15
CA ARG A 8 10.66 -21.30 26.58
C ARG A 8 10.16 -20.01 27.24
N ALA A 9 10.55 -18.85 26.73
CA ALA A 9 9.98 -17.55 27.12
C ALA A 9 8.55 -17.37 26.58
N LEU A 10 8.31 -17.75 25.31
CA LEU A 10 6.99 -17.78 24.69
C LEU A 10 6.02 -18.74 25.41
N LEU A 11 6.47 -19.94 25.78
CA LEU A 11 5.65 -20.88 26.56
C LEU A 11 5.27 -20.37 27.96
N ARG A 12 6.13 -19.55 28.59
CA ARG A 12 5.87 -19.05 29.96
C ARG A 12 4.80 -17.95 29.99
N ARG A 13 4.50 -17.32 28.84
CA ARG A 13 3.55 -16.20 28.74
C ARG A 13 2.67 -16.27 27.50
N TRP A 14 2.26 -17.49 27.12
CA TRP A 14 1.39 -17.73 25.98
C TRP A 14 0.10 -16.90 26.01
N TYR A 15 -0.44 -16.59 27.21
CA TYR A 15 -1.61 -15.72 27.38
C TYR A 15 -1.44 -14.33 26.79
N ALA A 16 -0.26 -13.70 26.89
CA ALA A 16 -0.03 -12.36 26.34
C ALA A 16 -0.02 -12.37 24.80
N VAL A 17 0.58 -13.42 24.23
CA VAL A 17 0.61 -13.62 22.78
C VAL A 17 -0.79 -13.93 22.26
N VAL A 18 -1.53 -14.81 22.93
CA VAL A 18 -2.89 -15.18 22.53
C VAL A 18 -3.86 -14.00 22.66
N THR A 19 -3.80 -13.23 23.75
CA THR A 19 -4.64 -12.03 23.91
C THR A 19 -4.31 -10.95 22.89
N GLY A 20 -3.02 -10.75 22.58
CA GLY A 20 -2.60 -9.85 21.50
C GLY A 20 -3.07 -10.32 20.12
N LEU A 21 -2.98 -11.61 19.83
CA LEU A 21 -3.43 -12.18 18.56
C LEU A 21 -4.96 -12.08 18.42
N LEU A 22 -5.71 -12.32 19.50
CA LEU A 22 -7.16 -12.15 19.54
C LEU A 22 -7.56 -10.70 19.33
N ALA A 23 -6.87 -9.76 20.00
CA ALA A 23 -7.10 -8.33 19.80
C ALA A 23 -6.82 -7.90 18.35
N LEU A 24 -5.76 -8.43 17.74
CA LEU A 24 -5.44 -8.17 16.34
C LEU A 24 -6.50 -8.76 15.40
N GLY A 25 -6.94 -10.00 15.64
CA GLY A 25 -8.02 -10.63 14.89
C GLY A 25 -9.33 -9.81 14.97
N GLY A 26 -9.67 -9.34 16.17
CA GLY A 26 -10.81 -8.45 16.40
C GLY A 26 -10.67 -7.11 15.67
N LEU A 27 -9.48 -6.50 15.68
CA LEU A 27 -9.20 -5.27 14.93
C LEU A 27 -9.39 -5.49 13.42
N CYS A 28 -8.78 -6.52 12.84
CA CYS A 28 -8.95 -6.85 11.42
C CYS A 28 -10.40 -7.11 11.06
N TYR A 29 -11.13 -7.87 11.89
CA TYR A 29 -12.54 -8.15 11.69
C TYR A 29 -13.40 -6.87 11.75
N SER A 30 -13.10 -5.97 12.68
CA SER A 30 -13.80 -4.69 12.80
C SER A 30 -13.58 -3.81 11.56
N VAL A 31 -12.34 -3.69 11.08
CA VAL A 31 -12.01 -2.93 9.87
C VAL A 31 -12.68 -3.56 8.65
N TYR A 32 -12.59 -4.88 8.52
CA TYR A 32 -13.25 -5.59 7.43
C TYR A 32 -14.76 -5.36 7.45
N SER A 33 -15.41 -5.33 8.61
CA SER A 33 -16.87 -5.14 8.72
C SER A 33 -17.30 -3.68 8.49
N VAL A 34 -16.48 -2.71 8.87
CA VAL A 34 -16.76 -1.28 8.74
C VAL A 34 -16.45 -0.75 7.34
N VAL A 35 -15.47 -1.34 6.63
CA VAL A 35 -15.14 -0.93 5.26
C VAL A 35 -16.04 -1.69 4.28
N PRO A 36 -17.08 -1.04 3.72
CA PRO A 36 -17.93 -1.63 2.69
C PRO A 36 -17.16 -2.05 1.44
N ALA A 37 -17.66 -3.09 0.77
CA ALA A 37 -17.22 -3.47 -0.56
C ALA A 37 -18.07 -2.76 -1.61
N ASP A 38 -17.45 -2.40 -2.72
CA ASP A 38 -18.15 -1.79 -3.84
C ASP A 38 -18.50 -2.84 -4.89
N TYR A 39 -19.55 -2.58 -5.66
CA TYR A 39 -19.93 -3.30 -6.85
C TYR A 39 -19.50 -2.49 -8.05
N LYS A 40 -18.71 -3.12 -8.92
CA LYS A 40 -18.21 -2.52 -10.14
C LYS A 40 -18.94 -3.10 -11.34
N THR A 41 -19.39 -2.22 -12.24
CA THR A 41 -19.87 -2.57 -13.58
C THR A 41 -19.17 -1.70 -14.62
N THR A 42 -18.92 -2.29 -15.80
CA THR A 42 -18.27 -1.64 -16.92
C THR A 42 -19.16 -1.72 -18.16
N GLY A 43 -19.26 -0.62 -18.89
CA GLY A 43 -19.94 -0.52 -20.19
C GLY A 43 -19.04 0.14 -21.23
N SER A 44 -19.25 -0.21 -22.50
CA SER A 44 -18.48 0.33 -23.62
C SER A 44 -19.41 0.91 -24.68
N ILE A 45 -19.10 2.12 -25.15
CA ILE A 45 -19.89 2.86 -26.15
C ILE A 45 -18.94 3.26 -27.27
N VAL A 46 -19.31 3.04 -28.52
CA VAL A 46 -18.53 3.46 -29.69
C VAL A 46 -19.12 4.73 -30.28
N LEU A 47 -18.25 5.67 -30.67
CA LEU A 47 -18.61 6.80 -31.51
C LEU A 47 -18.53 6.42 -32.98
N LEU A 48 -19.53 6.83 -33.74
CA LEU A 48 -19.69 6.51 -35.15
C LEU A 48 -19.78 7.81 -35.97
N PRO A 49 -19.09 7.90 -37.11
CA PRO A 49 -19.19 9.07 -37.98
C PRO A 49 -20.58 9.18 -38.63
N SER A 50 -20.86 10.32 -39.26
CA SER A 50 -22.12 10.57 -39.95
C SER A 50 -22.33 9.59 -41.11
N SER A 51 -23.53 9.02 -41.18
CA SER A 51 -23.99 8.18 -42.29
C SER A 51 -24.10 8.93 -43.61
N GLU A 52 -24.17 10.27 -43.59
CA GLU A 52 -24.26 11.11 -44.78
C GLU A 52 -22.89 11.41 -45.38
N THR A 53 -21.85 11.48 -44.55
CA THR A 53 -20.45 11.56 -45.03
C THR A 53 -19.94 10.23 -45.59
N MET A 54 -20.62 9.15 -45.24
CA MET A 54 -20.33 7.81 -45.73
C MET A 54 -21.26 7.51 -46.90
N GLY A 55 -20.72 7.03 -48.03
CA GLY A 55 -21.58 6.59 -49.15
C GLY A 55 -22.57 5.53 -48.66
N LYS A 56 -23.81 5.52 -49.18
CA LYS A 56 -24.86 4.57 -48.77
C LYS A 56 -24.32 3.14 -48.73
N GLY A 57 -24.42 2.48 -47.56
CA GLY A 57 -23.97 1.10 -47.36
C GLY A 57 -22.49 0.91 -46.99
N SER A 58 -21.75 1.99 -46.75
CA SER A 58 -20.36 1.90 -46.25
C SER A 58 -20.32 1.42 -44.81
N ASN A 59 -19.29 0.65 -44.43
CA ASN A 59 -19.10 0.15 -43.08
C ASN A 59 -18.59 1.27 -42.12
N PRO A 60 -19.38 1.70 -41.11
CA PRO A 60 -18.99 2.77 -40.19
C PRO A 60 -17.73 2.48 -39.38
N TYR A 61 -17.45 1.21 -39.11
CA TYR A 61 -16.29 0.78 -38.32
C TYR A 61 -14.95 1.00 -39.04
N LEU A 62 -14.97 1.23 -40.35
CA LEU A 62 -13.75 1.56 -41.12
C LEU A 62 -13.34 3.03 -40.98
N TYR A 63 -14.23 3.88 -40.47
CA TYR A 63 -14.06 5.33 -40.38
C TYR A 63 -13.99 5.83 -38.93
N LEU A 64 -13.58 4.95 -38.01
CA LEU A 64 -13.39 5.32 -36.60
C LEU A 64 -12.17 6.23 -36.39
N THR A 65 -11.25 6.29 -37.34
CA THR A 65 -10.07 7.13 -37.25
C THR A 65 -10.44 8.62 -37.26
N GLY A 66 -9.91 9.38 -36.30
CA GLY A 66 -10.13 10.83 -36.20
C GLY A 66 -11.24 11.27 -35.24
N LEU A 67 -11.99 10.35 -34.61
CA LEU A 67 -12.99 10.70 -33.60
C LEU A 67 -12.42 11.01 -32.22
N GLY A 68 -11.11 10.80 -32.01
CA GLY A 68 -10.48 10.98 -30.69
C GLY A 68 -10.67 12.37 -30.08
N GLN A 69 -10.63 13.44 -30.89
CA GLN A 69 -10.84 14.79 -30.36
C GLN A 69 -12.28 15.01 -29.87
N ALA A 70 -13.28 14.51 -30.62
CA ALA A 70 -14.66 14.55 -30.18
C ALA A 70 -14.87 13.69 -28.93
N MET A 71 -14.21 12.53 -28.85
CA MET A 71 -14.23 11.66 -27.68
C MET A 71 -13.64 12.33 -26.43
N ASP A 72 -12.52 13.05 -26.57
CA ASP A 72 -11.88 13.75 -25.46
C ASP A 72 -12.78 14.85 -24.90
N VAL A 73 -13.45 15.62 -25.78
CA VAL A 73 -14.40 16.64 -25.37
C VAL A 73 -15.64 16.02 -24.72
N LEU A 74 -16.19 14.94 -25.29
CA LEU A 74 -17.29 14.18 -24.69
C LEU A 74 -16.92 13.64 -23.31
N THR A 75 -15.73 13.05 -23.17
CA THR A 75 -15.22 12.53 -21.90
C THR A 75 -15.12 13.64 -20.85
N ARG A 76 -14.60 14.81 -21.23
CA ARG A 76 -14.50 15.97 -20.35
C ARG A 76 -15.87 16.53 -19.95
N ARG A 77 -16.82 16.59 -20.89
CA ARG A 77 -18.20 17.01 -20.62
C ARG A 77 -18.89 16.05 -19.67
N MET A 78 -18.78 14.75 -19.92
CA MET A 78 -19.36 13.71 -19.08
C MET A 78 -18.68 13.61 -17.71
N SER A 79 -17.46 14.12 -17.56
CA SER A 79 -16.76 14.19 -16.27
C SER A 79 -16.95 15.54 -15.56
N ALA A 80 -17.71 16.47 -16.15
CA ALA A 80 -17.96 17.77 -15.54
C ALA A 80 -18.84 17.62 -14.29
N PRO A 81 -18.59 18.39 -13.21
CA PRO A 81 -19.34 18.27 -11.95
C PRO A 81 -20.87 18.37 -12.11
N ASP A 82 -21.33 19.21 -13.05
CA ASP A 82 -22.77 19.40 -13.30
C ASP A 82 -23.44 18.16 -13.91
N VAL A 83 -22.69 17.41 -14.73
CA VAL A 83 -23.15 16.17 -15.36
C VAL A 83 -22.99 15.01 -14.37
N ASP A 84 -21.89 14.98 -13.61
CA ASP A 84 -21.66 13.99 -12.55
C ASP A 84 -22.78 14.01 -11.51
N ALA A 85 -23.15 15.21 -11.06
CA ALA A 85 -24.25 15.40 -10.13
C ALA A 85 -25.61 14.90 -10.67
N GLN A 86 -25.81 14.78 -11.98
CA GLN A 86 -27.06 14.21 -12.51
C GLN A 86 -27.19 12.71 -12.22
N PHE A 87 -26.06 11.99 -12.16
CA PHE A 87 -26.07 10.55 -11.93
C PHE A 87 -25.80 10.17 -10.47
N THR A 88 -25.12 11.04 -9.71
CA THR A 88 -24.77 10.78 -8.31
C THR A 88 -25.76 11.37 -7.30
N ARG A 89 -26.66 12.30 -7.70
CA ARG A 89 -27.66 12.90 -6.80
C ARG A 89 -28.58 11.88 -6.15
N ASP A 90 -29.12 10.96 -6.94
CA ASP A 90 -30.05 9.92 -6.45
C ASP A 90 -29.31 8.72 -5.83
N HIS A 91 -28.01 8.59 -6.13
CA HIS A 91 -27.14 7.52 -5.65
C HIS A 91 -25.84 8.10 -5.06
N PRO A 92 -25.87 8.71 -3.86
CA PRO A 92 -24.71 9.44 -3.30
C PRO A 92 -23.52 8.53 -2.96
N ALA A 93 -23.73 7.22 -2.91
CA ALA A 93 -22.67 6.23 -2.73
C ALA A 93 -22.17 5.64 -4.07
N ALA A 94 -22.74 6.04 -5.20
CA ALA A 94 -22.27 5.70 -6.52
C ALA A 94 -21.22 6.72 -6.98
N SER A 95 -20.22 6.22 -7.70
CA SER A 95 -19.24 7.04 -8.41
C SER A 95 -19.05 6.43 -9.79
N TYR A 96 -18.71 7.25 -10.77
CA TYR A 96 -18.38 6.74 -12.08
C TYR A 96 -17.10 7.36 -12.62
N THR A 97 -16.53 6.70 -13.61
CA THR A 97 -15.39 7.18 -14.37
C THR A 97 -15.63 6.88 -15.83
N ILE A 98 -15.36 7.85 -16.68
CA ILE A 98 -15.50 7.75 -18.11
C ILE A 98 -14.14 8.06 -18.72
N ALA A 99 -13.69 7.20 -19.63
CA ALA A 99 -12.40 7.36 -20.31
C ALA A 99 -12.47 6.78 -21.72
N ALA A 100 -11.73 7.39 -22.64
CA ALA A 100 -11.49 6.80 -23.95
C ALA A 100 -10.62 5.55 -23.83
N ASP A 101 -10.96 4.51 -24.57
CA ASP A 101 -10.12 3.32 -24.72
C ASP A 101 -8.98 3.60 -25.70
N VAL A 102 -7.81 3.87 -25.13
CA VAL A 102 -6.57 4.13 -25.87
C VAL A 102 -6.04 2.87 -26.57
N THR A 103 -6.48 1.68 -26.17
CA THR A 103 -6.03 0.41 -26.77
C THR A 103 -6.83 0.05 -28.03
N SER A 104 -8.08 0.51 -28.12
CA SER A 104 -9.00 0.25 -29.24
C SER A 104 -9.18 1.42 -30.21
N GLY A 105 -8.30 2.43 -30.16
CA GLY A 105 -8.26 3.53 -31.16
C GLY A 105 -9.11 4.76 -30.83
N SER A 106 -9.27 5.12 -29.55
CA SER A 106 -9.90 6.37 -29.06
C SER A 106 -11.33 6.66 -29.54
N SER A 107 -11.99 5.67 -30.14
CA SER A 107 -13.38 5.75 -30.63
C SER A 107 -14.35 4.98 -29.74
N ILE A 108 -13.81 4.25 -28.76
CA ILE A 108 -14.58 3.54 -27.75
C ILE A 108 -14.44 4.30 -26.43
N LEU A 109 -15.57 4.61 -25.82
CA LEU A 109 -15.73 5.18 -24.50
C LEU A 109 -16.00 4.05 -23.52
N VAL A 110 -15.19 3.96 -22.48
CA VAL A 110 -15.37 3.00 -21.40
C VAL A 110 -15.91 3.73 -20.19
N VAL A 111 -17.07 3.29 -19.74
CA VAL A 111 -17.73 3.76 -18.53
C VAL A 111 -17.50 2.71 -17.45
N THR A 112 -17.03 3.13 -16.29
CA THR A 112 -16.95 2.28 -15.08
C THR A 112 -17.79 2.93 -13.99
N VAL A 113 -18.74 2.18 -13.44
CA VAL A 113 -19.55 2.61 -12.30
C VAL A 113 -19.21 1.75 -11.09
N LYS A 114 -19.10 2.40 -9.93
CA LYS A 114 -18.93 1.76 -8.63
C LYS A 114 -20.03 2.20 -7.69
N SER A 115 -20.70 1.28 -7.03
CA SER A 115 -21.71 1.59 -6.01
C SER A 115 -21.73 0.58 -4.87
N ARG A 116 -22.38 0.90 -3.75
CA ARG A 116 -22.53 0.00 -2.60
C ARG A 116 -23.45 -1.18 -2.87
N THR A 117 -24.32 -1.08 -3.87
CA THR A 117 -25.24 -2.14 -4.24
C THR A 117 -25.13 -2.46 -5.72
N SER A 118 -25.42 -3.72 -6.06
CA SER A 118 -25.49 -4.18 -7.45
C SER A 118 -26.59 -3.45 -8.23
N ALA A 119 -27.74 -3.20 -7.59
CA ALA A 119 -28.87 -2.52 -8.22
C ALA A 119 -28.54 -1.07 -8.60
N ASP A 120 -27.94 -0.30 -7.68
CA ASP A 120 -27.54 1.09 -7.93
C ASP A 120 -26.46 1.17 -9.01
N ALA A 121 -25.51 0.22 -9.01
CA ALA A 121 -24.46 0.17 -10.03
C ALA A 121 -25.05 -0.03 -11.43
N THR A 122 -26.00 -0.96 -11.56
CA THR A 122 -26.71 -1.22 -12.83
C THR A 122 -27.57 -0.03 -13.25
N ALA A 123 -28.40 0.51 -12.35
CA ALA A 123 -29.28 1.64 -12.65
C ALA A 123 -28.49 2.89 -13.09
N THR A 124 -27.39 3.19 -12.39
CA THR A 124 -26.51 4.31 -12.74
C THR A 124 -25.83 4.08 -14.11
N MET A 125 -25.38 2.86 -14.39
CA MET A 125 -24.79 2.51 -15.70
C MET A 125 -25.80 2.68 -16.85
N GLU A 126 -27.03 2.20 -16.67
CA GLU A 126 -28.10 2.36 -17.66
C GLU A 126 -28.45 3.83 -17.88
N ALA A 127 -28.51 4.62 -16.82
CA ALA A 127 -28.74 6.07 -16.90
C ALA A 127 -27.65 6.78 -17.70
N ILE A 128 -26.37 6.44 -17.44
CA ILE A 128 -25.22 7.01 -18.18
C ILE A 128 -25.28 6.62 -19.65
N ILE A 129 -25.45 5.33 -19.97
CA ILE A 129 -25.51 4.85 -21.36
C ILE A 129 -26.67 5.53 -22.11
N GLY A 130 -27.82 5.70 -21.47
CA GLY A 130 -28.95 6.41 -22.05
C GLY A 130 -28.71 7.93 -22.22
N ALA A 131 -27.86 8.53 -21.40
CA ALA A 131 -27.57 9.96 -21.44
C ALA A 131 -26.50 10.34 -22.47
N VAL A 132 -25.53 9.46 -22.74
CA VAL A 132 -24.42 9.74 -23.67
C VAL A 132 -24.90 10.24 -25.05
N PRO A 133 -25.89 9.64 -25.72
CA PRO A 133 -26.38 10.16 -27.00
C PRO A 133 -26.98 11.57 -26.89
N ARG A 134 -27.64 11.88 -25.77
CA ARG A 134 -28.26 13.19 -25.53
C ARG A 134 -27.22 14.28 -25.28
N GLU A 135 -26.24 14.00 -24.42
CA GLU A 135 -25.12 14.92 -24.17
C GLU A 135 -24.28 15.14 -25.43
N LEU A 136 -24.04 14.09 -26.21
CA LEU A 136 -23.36 14.19 -27.50
C LEU A 136 -24.16 15.03 -28.51
N SER A 137 -25.49 14.91 -28.57
CA SER A 137 -26.31 15.78 -29.41
C SER A 137 -26.27 17.23 -28.93
N ALA A 138 -26.46 17.46 -27.63
CA ALA A 138 -26.48 18.80 -27.05
C ALA A 138 -25.16 19.56 -27.30
N MET A 139 -24.03 18.87 -27.16
CA MET A 139 -22.71 19.44 -27.48
C MET A 139 -22.60 19.82 -28.97
N GLN A 140 -23.08 18.96 -29.87
CA GLN A 140 -23.05 19.23 -31.30
C GLN A 140 -24.02 20.35 -31.70
N ASP A 141 -25.14 20.49 -30.99
CA ASP A 141 -26.08 21.60 -31.14
C ASP A 141 -25.47 22.93 -30.72
N GLU A 142 -24.77 22.96 -29.58
CA GLU A 142 -24.03 24.14 -29.08
C GLU A 142 -22.95 24.58 -30.07
N LEU A 143 -22.24 23.62 -30.65
CA LEU A 143 -21.22 23.84 -31.69
C LEU A 143 -21.79 24.09 -33.09
N LYS A 144 -23.12 24.07 -33.25
CA LYS A 144 -23.84 24.25 -34.52
C LYS A 144 -23.32 23.32 -35.63
N VAL A 145 -23.03 22.08 -35.28
CA VAL A 145 -22.53 21.08 -36.23
C VAL A 145 -23.61 20.77 -37.27
N PRO A 146 -23.32 20.95 -38.58
CA PRO A 146 -24.26 20.60 -39.64
C PRO A 146 -24.66 19.14 -39.57
N ALA A 147 -25.93 18.82 -39.90
CA ALA A 147 -26.47 17.46 -39.80
C ALA A 147 -25.61 16.40 -40.50
N TYR A 148 -25.06 16.74 -41.68
CA TYR A 148 -24.20 15.82 -42.44
C TYR A 148 -22.86 15.54 -41.78
N SER A 149 -22.40 16.34 -40.80
CA SER A 149 -21.14 16.16 -40.07
C SER A 149 -21.33 15.65 -38.64
N ARG A 150 -22.54 15.23 -38.25
CA ARG A 150 -22.82 14.79 -36.88
C ARG A 150 -22.33 13.38 -36.60
N ILE A 151 -21.70 13.23 -35.43
CA ILE A 151 -21.27 11.96 -34.86
C ILE A 151 -22.43 11.38 -34.06
N SER A 152 -22.58 10.06 -34.10
CA SER A 152 -23.53 9.30 -33.30
C SER A 152 -22.79 8.38 -32.31
N SER A 153 -23.51 7.84 -31.33
CA SER A 153 -22.95 6.93 -30.33
C SER A 153 -23.83 5.69 -30.19
N MET A 154 -23.21 4.52 -30.04
CA MET A 154 -23.93 3.26 -29.85
C MET A 154 -23.23 2.38 -28.81
N PRO A 155 -23.97 1.68 -27.92
CA PRO A 155 -23.36 0.70 -27.03
C PRO A 155 -22.72 -0.44 -27.85
N VAL A 156 -21.49 -0.80 -27.51
CA VAL A 156 -20.74 -1.89 -28.16
C VAL A 156 -21.25 -3.25 -27.70
N ALA A 157 -21.56 -3.35 -26.42
CA ALA A 157 -22.04 -4.56 -25.78
C ALA A 157 -22.94 -4.19 -24.58
N ALA A 158 -23.72 -5.16 -24.12
CA ALA A 158 -24.41 -5.04 -22.85
C ALA A 158 -23.39 -4.80 -21.72
N PRO A 159 -23.72 -3.97 -20.72
CA PRO A 159 -22.86 -3.77 -19.56
C PRO A 159 -22.56 -5.09 -18.85
N THR A 160 -21.36 -5.19 -18.28
CA THR A 160 -21.00 -6.37 -17.49
C THR A 160 -21.89 -6.46 -16.25
N THR A 161 -22.22 -7.69 -15.82
CA THR A 161 -22.91 -7.89 -14.54
C THR A 161 -22.08 -7.30 -13.38
N PRO A 162 -22.70 -6.59 -12.42
CA PRO A 162 -21.95 -5.99 -11.31
C PRO A 162 -21.20 -7.05 -10.51
N THR A 163 -19.90 -6.84 -10.32
CA THR A 163 -19.02 -7.74 -9.55
C THR A 163 -18.48 -7.04 -8.32
N VAL A 164 -18.24 -7.78 -7.24
CA VAL A 164 -17.72 -7.22 -6.00
C VAL A 164 -16.25 -6.82 -6.15
N GLU A 165 -15.94 -5.54 -6.01
CA GLU A 165 -14.61 -4.98 -5.97
C GLU A 165 -14.19 -4.71 -4.51
N GLY A 166 -13.55 -5.70 -3.90
CA GLY A 166 -13.08 -5.63 -2.51
C GLY A 166 -11.65 -5.10 -2.33
N LYS A 167 -11.01 -4.55 -3.38
CA LYS A 167 -9.56 -4.22 -3.33
C LYS A 167 -9.23 -3.21 -2.25
N ALA A 168 -9.99 -2.11 -2.15
CA ALA A 168 -9.78 -1.10 -1.12
C ALA A 168 -10.01 -1.66 0.30
N ARG A 169 -11.08 -2.45 0.48
CA ARG A 169 -11.37 -3.17 1.72
C ARG A 169 -10.24 -4.11 2.15
N LEU A 170 -9.68 -4.85 1.19
CA LEU A 170 -8.57 -5.76 1.44
C LEU A 170 -7.29 -5.00 1.82
N GLN A 171 -6.97 -3.92 1.09
CA GLN A 171 -5.82 -3.05 1.40
C GLN A 171 -5.95 -2.41 2.79
N ALA A 172 -7.12 -1.88 3.13
CA ALA A 172 -7.38 -1.30 4.45
C ALA A 172 -7.25 -2.35 5.56
N THR A 173 -7.81 -3.54 5.37
CA THR A 173 -7.72 -4.64 6.35
C THR A 173 -6.27 -5.11 6.51
N ALA A 174 -5.52 -5.24 5.42
CA ALA A 174 -4.10 -5.62 5.46
C ALA A 174 -3.24 -4.57 6.16
N ALA A 175 -3.46 -3.28 5.87
CA ALA A 175 -2.76 -2.18 6.52
C ALA A 175 -3.04 -2.13 8.03
N ALA A 176 -4.32 -2.30 8.43
CA ALA A 176 -4.71 -2.38 9.83
C ALA A 176 -4.09 -3.60 10.53
N GLY A 177 -4.04 -4.75 9.85
CA GLY A 177 -3.38 -5.96 10.37
C GLY A 177 -1.87 -5.76 10.58
N ALA A 178 -1.19 -5.13 9.63
CA ALA A 178 0.25 -4.83 9.76
C ALA A 178 0.51 -3.86 10.92
N ALA A 179 -0.24 -2.77 11.00
CA ALA A 179 -0.11 -1.78 12.08
C ALA A 179 -0.44 -2.39 13.46
N GLY A 180 -1.52 -3.16 13.52
CA GLY A 180 -1.93 -3.86 14.75
C GLY A 180 -0.91 -4.89 15.20
N PHE A 181 -0.28 -5.62 14.28
CA PHE A 181 0.79 -6.57 14.62
C PHE A 181 2.00 -5.88 15.25
N ILE A 182 2.43 -4.75 14.67
CA ILE A 182 3.51 -3.93 15.23
C ILE A 182 3.13 -3.44 16.64
N ALA A 183 1.90 -2.97 16.82
CA ALA A 183 1.41 -2.51 18.12
C ALA A 183 1.39 -3.64 19.17
N VAL A 184 0.95 -4.85 18.81
CA VAL A 184 0.96 -6.02 19.70
C VAL A 184 2.39 -6.39 20.11
N MET A 185 3.34 -6.40 19.17
CA MET A 185 4.75 -6.68 19.47
C MET A 185 5.35 -5.62 20.41
N ALA A 186 5.07 -4.34 20.15
CA ALA A 186 5.51 -3.24 21.01
C ALA A 186 4.91 -3.35 22.43
N LEU A 187 3.60 -3.62 22.55
CA LEU A 187 2.94 -3.81 23.83
C LEU A 187 3.51 -5.00 24.61
N THR A 188 3.76 -6.11 23.91
CA THR A 188 4.32 -7.32 24.53
C THR A 188 5.73 -7.06 25.06
N ALA A 189 6.58 -6.39 24.29
CA ALA A 189 7.93 -6.01 24.71
C ALA A 189 7.92 -5.02 25.90
N LEU A 190 7.01 -4.05 25.89
CA LEU A 190 6.83 -3.09 27.00
C LEU A 190 6.38 -3.80 28.29
N LEU A 191 5.43 -4.72 28.19
CA LEU A 191 4.95 -5.52 29.32
C LEU A 191 6.06 -6.39 29.90
N ASP A 192 6.84 -7.07 29.05
CA ASP A 192 8.01 -7.83 29.49
C ASP A 192 9.03 -6.93 30.18
N GLY A 193 9.36 -5.77 29.60
CA GLY A 193 10.26 -4.79 30.20
C GLY A 193 9.82 -4.33 31.59
N LEU A 194 8.54 -3.99 31.77
CA LEU A 194 7.99 -3.59 33.07
C LEU A 194 8.07 -4.72 34.11
N LEU A 195 7.70 -5.94 33.71
CA LEU A 195 7.64 -7.09 34.61
C LEU A 195 9.03 -7.59 35.03
N LEU A 196 10.01 -7.58 34.11
CA LEU A 196 11.42 -7.89 34.40
C LEU A 196 12.05 -6.83 35.32
N ARG A 197 11.71 -5.54 35.13
CA ARG A 197 12.20 -4.46 36.01
C ARG A 197 11.64 -4.62 37.43
N ARG A 198 10.37 -5.03 37.57
CA ARG A 198 9.72 -5.27 38.87
C ARG A 198 10.26 -6.51 39.58
N SER A 199 10.59 -7.58 38.85
CA SER A 199 11.19 -8.79 39.44
C SER A 199 12.62 -8.53 39.94
N ARG A 200 13.43 -7.78 39.18
CA ARG A 200 14.79 -7.37 39.62
C ARG A 200 14.76 -6.52 40.89
N ARG A 201 13.79 -5.61 41.02
CA ARG A 201 13.61 -4.82 42.25
C ARG A 201 13.24 -5.70 43.46
N ARG A 202 12.39 -6.70 43.27
CA ARG A 202 12.03 -7.65 44.36
C ARG A 202 13.20 -8.56 44.74
N ALA A 203 13.98 -9.03 43.77
CA ALA A 203 15.18 -9.82 44.05
C ALA A 203 16.25 -9.02 44.81
N ALA A 204 16.48 -7.77 44.43
CA ALA A 204 17.39 -6.87 45.15
C ALA A 204 16.92 -6.62 46.60
N ALA A 205 15.62 -6.37 46.82
CA ALA A 205 15.07 -6.20 48.16
C ALA A 205 15.18 -7.48 49.03
N GLY A 206 15.05 -8.66 48.44
CA GLY A 206 15.22 -9.95 49.14
C GLY A 206 16.65 -10.23 49.58
N VAL A 207 17.65 -9.84 48.78
CA VAL A 207 19.08 -10.00 49.13
C VAL A 207 19.48 -9.10 50.30
N THR A 208 18.94 -7.88 50.38
CA THR A 208 19.18 -6.97 51.51
C THR A 208 18.59 -7.52 52.81
N SER A 209 17.39 -8.10 52.75
CA SER A 209 16.75 -8.74 53.92
C SER A 209 17.48 -10.02 54.37
N ALA A 210 17.97 -10.84 53.43
CA ALA A 210 18.76 -12.04 53.74
C ALA A 210 20.15 -11.73 54.33
N ARG A 211 20.75 -10.58 53.97
CA ARG A 211 22.02 -10.12 54.55
C ARG A 211 21.83 -9.52 55.95
N ALA A 212 20.73 -8.80 56.19
CA ALA A 212 20.37 -8.28 57.50
C ALA A 212 20.09 -9.40 58.52
N SER A 213 19.42 -10.47 58.10
CA SER A 213 19.15 -11.64 58.95
C SER A 213 20.38 -12.50 59.24
N ARG A 214 21.37 -12.53 58.35
CA ARG A 214 22.65 -13.23 58.59
C ARG A 214 23.59 -12.48 59.53
N SER A 215 23.46 -11.15 59.63
CA SER A 215 24.23 -10.31 60.56
C SER A 215 23.78 -10.45 62.02
N ILE A 216 22.58 -10.97 62.29
CA ILE A 216 22.04 -11.14 63.65
C ILE A 216 22.47 -12.49 64.27
N ARG A 217 22.90 -13.47 63.47
CA ARG A 217 23.59 -14.68 63.95
C ARG A 217 25.10 -14.47 63.92
N GLY A 218 25.64 -13.86 64.98
CA GLY A 218 27.07 -13.72 65.18
C GLY A 218 27.79 -15.07 65.33
N PRO A 219 29.13 -15.12 65.14
CA PRO A 219 29.93 -16.32 65.40
C PRO A 219 29.95 -16.59 66.90
N LEU A 220 29.50 -17.77 67.32
CA LEU A 220 29.69 -18.23 68.69
C LEU A 220 31.17 -18.58 68.90
N HIS A 221 31.77 -17.95 69.91
CA HIS A 221 33.13 -18.13 70.37
C HIS A 221 33.49 -19.58 70.72
N ALA A 222 34.64 -20.03 70.22
CA ALA A 222 35.61 -20.91 70.90
C ALA A 222 36.96 -20.62 70.20
N GLY A 223 38.06 -20.19 70.81
CA GLY A 223 38.46 -20.12 72.21
C GLY A 223 39.79 -20.87 72.39
N ALA A 224 40.93 -20.16 72.20
CA ALA A 224 42.31 -20.45 72.68
C ALA A 224 42.99 -21.77 72.18
N ALA A 225 44.31 -21.98 72.08
CA ALA A 225 45.57 -21.30 72.37
C ALA A 225 46.68 -21.99 71.50
N SER A 226 47.67 -21.26 70.97
CA SER A 226 49.10 -21.25 71.36
C SER A 226 50.06 -22.27 70.70
N VAL A 227 51.13 -21.72 70.10
CA VAL A 227 52.57 -22.12 70.16
C VAL A 227 53.17 -23.05 69.07
N ASP A 228 54.07 -22.41 68.29
CA ASP A 228 55.42 -22.73 67.78
C ASP A 228 55.84 -23.98 66.96
N ASP A 229 56.84 -23.65 66.11
CA ASP A 229 57.95 -24.40 65.51
C ASP A 229 57.85 -25.05 64.10
N ASP A 230 58.50 -24.35 63.16
CA ASP A 230 59.72 -24.75 62.42
C ASP A 230 59.67 -25.71 61.20
N VAL A 231 60.61 -25.44 60.29
CA VAL A 231 61.24 -26.30 59.27
C VAL A 231 60.62 -26.38 57.85
N SER A 232 61.29 -25.64 56.96
CA SER A 232 61.87 -26.01 55.64
C SER A 232 61.00 -26.55 54.49
N GLY A 233 61.19 -25.94 53.31
CA GLY A 233 60.82 -26.52 52.01
C GLY A 233 60.92 -25.54 50.83
N GLU A 234 62.09 -25.50 50.20
CA GLU A 234 62.54 -24.73 49.03
C GLU A 234 61.72 -24.97 47.72
N PRO A 235 61.75 -24.07 46.69
CA PRO A 235 60.85 -24.06 45.53
C PRO A 235 61.38 -24.90 44.34
N PRO A 236 60.71 -24.91 43.17
CA PRO A 236 61.28 -24.13 42.06
C PRO A 236 60.34 -23.67 40.90
N HIS A 237 60.92 -22.77 40.09
CA HIS A 237 60.80 -22.50 38.64
C HIS A 237 59.48 -21.96 38.05
N ASP A 238 59.45 -20.73 37.50
CA ASP A 238 59.93 -20.27 36.15
C ASP A 238 58.97 -20.77 35.05
N ASP A 239 58.51 -20.01 34.05
CA ASP A 239 59.33 -19.25 33.11
C ASP A 239 58.44 -18.49 32.10
N ARG A 240 58.93 -17.32 31.66
CA ARG A 240 58.74 -16.59 30.37
C ARG A 240 57.32 -16.32 29.82
N SER A 241 56.86 -15.08 29.66
CA SER A 241 57.33 -13.90 28.89
C SER A 241 56.96 -13.85 27.40
N ARG A 242 56.78 -12.61 26.91
CA ARG A 242 56.70 -12.08 25.52
C ARG A 242 55.27 -11.97 24.93
N VAL A 243 54.69 -10.77 24.79
CA VAL A 243 55.02 -9.62 23.90
C VAL A 243 55.02 -10.03 22.42
N LEU A 244 54.09 -9.48 21.64
CA LEU A 244 54.33 -8.82 20.34
C LEU A 244 53.03 -8.27 19.73
N VAL A 245 53.08 -6.97 19.38
CA VAL A 245 52.20 -6.28 18.42
C VAL A 245 52.91 -6.30 17.05
N PRO A 246 52.17 -6.41 15.93
CA PRO A 246 52.19 -5.37 14.86
C PRO A 246 50.77 -5.14 14.27
N VAL A 247 50.26 -3.92 14.01
CA VAL A 247 50.54 -2.90 12.96
C VAL A 247 50.12 -3.28 11.53
N ALA A 248 49.28 -2.39 10.95
CA ALA A 248 49.01 -2.09 9.51
C ALA A 248 48.16 -3.09 8.69
N ALA A 249 47.32 -2.73 7.71
CA ALA A 249 46.80 -1.47 7.14
C ALA A 249 45.71 -1.82 6.08
N ALA A 250 44.97 -0.78 5.63
CA ALA A 250 44.15 -0.70 4.40
C ALA A 250 42.83 -1.52 4.41
N ASP A 251 41.71 -1.14 3.79
CA ASP A 251 41.44 -0.17 2.72
C ASP A 251 39.90 0.02 2.60
N GLY A 252 39.44 1.10 1.96
CA GLY A 252 38.15 1.12 1.25
C GLY A 252 36.92 1.81 1.90
N GLY A 253 36.64 3.06 1.49
CA GLY A 253 35.27 3.62 1.42
C GLY A 253 34.44 2.96 0.28
N PRO A 254 33.17 3.36 -0.01
CA PRO A 254 32.79 4.73 -0.44
C PRO A 254 31.56 5.30 0.31
N VAL A 255 31.44 6.63 0.49
CA VAL A 255 30.94 7.69 -0.43
C VAL A 255 29.41 7.67 -0.61
N ILE A 256 28.82 8.77 -0.12
CA ILE A 256 27.43 9.22 -0.23
C ILE A 256 27.23 9.77 -1.64
N ASP A 257 26.16 9.36 -2.33
CA ASP A 257 25.73 9.94 -3.61
C ASP A 257 24.39 10.67 -3.38
N ASP A 258 24.50 11.98 -3.17
CA ASP A 258 23.42 12.96 -3.28
C ASP A 258 23.54 13.57 -4.69
N GLY A 259 22.50 13.51 -5.53
CA GLY A 259 22.66 14.00 -6.90
C GLY A 259 21.45 13.95 -7.82
N GLU A 260 20.39 14.66 -7.45
CA GLU A 260 19.32 15.09 -8.35
C GLU A 260 19.84 16.05 -9.45
N ALA A 261 19.59 15.77 -10.74
CA ALA A 261 19.29 16.78 -11.78
C ALA A 261 19.09 16.21 -13.22
N ALA A 262 17.85 16.35 -13.69
CA ALA A 262 17.40 16.84 -15.01
C ALA A 262 17.73 16.12 -16.36
N PRO A 263 16.74 16.06 -17.29
CA PRO A 263 16.82 15.32 -18.56
C PRO A 263 17.43 16.10 -19.75
N ALA A 264 18.08 15.35 -20.63
CA ALA A 264 18.71 15.82 -21.86
C ALA A 264 17.71 16.13 -23.01
N ALA A 265 17.97 17.23 -23.71
CA ALA A 265 17.25 17.72 -24.89
C ALA A 265 17.52 16.90 -26.17
N PRO A 266 16.59 16.85 -27.15
CA PRO A 266 16.78 16.16 -28.41
C PRO A 266 17.60 16.96 -29.44
N ARG A 267 18.55 16.26 -30.09
CA ARG A 267 19.41 16.75 -31.17
C ARG A 267 18.62 17.08 -32.45
N ARG A 268 18.77 18.32 -32.93
CA ARG A 268 18.42 18.80 -34.28
C ARG A 268 19.03 17.88 -35.37
N ARG A 269 18.19 17.22 -36.18
CA ARG A 269 18.58 16.78 -37.53
C ARG A 269 18.34 17.92 -38.51
N LYS A 270 19.41 18.39 -39.15
CA LYS A 270 19.35 19.24 -40.35
C LYS A 270 18.86 18.35 -41.50
N HIS A 271 17.65 18.59 -42.00
CA HIS A 271 17.33 18.20 -43.37
C HIS A 271 17.60 19.39 -44.29
N GLN A 272 18.53 19.13 -45.19
CA GLN A 272 19.03 19.99 -46.24
C GLN A 272 17.93 20.19 -47.28
N VAL A 273 17.53 21.45 -47.44
CA VAL A 273 16.81 21.95 -48.60
C VAL A 273 17.79 21.94 -49.77
N SER A 274 17.49 21.17 -50.81
CA SER A 274 17.99 21.42 -52.16
C SER A 274 16.77 21.57 -53.05
N GLY A 275 16.42 22.82 -53.33
CA GLY A 275 15.66 23.17 -54.52
C GLY A 275 16.61 23.37 -55.70
N GLU A 276 16.00 23.63 -56.85
CA GLU A 276 16.58 23.91 -58.17
C GLU A 276 16.82 22.69 -59.05
N ARG A 277 16.45 22.64 -60.34
CA ARG A 277 15.75 23.56 -61.27
C ARG A 277 15.59 22.74 -62.57
N GLY A 278 14.62 23.11 -63.42
CA GLY A 278 14.65 22.81 -64.87
C GLY A 278 13.58 21.83 -65.32
#